data_AF-A0A525DD92-F1
#
_entry.id   AF-A0A525DD92-F1
#
_cell.length_a   1.000
_cell.length_b   1.000
_cell.length_c   1.000
_cell.angle_alpha   90.00
_cell.angle_beta   90.00
_cell.angle_gamma   90.00
#
_symmetry.space_group_name_H-M   'P 1'
#
loop_
_entity.id
_entity.type
_entity.pdbx_description
1 polymer ?
#
loop_
_entity_poly.entity_id
_entity_poly.type
_entity_poly.pdbx_seq_one_letter_code
_entity_poly.pdbx_strand_id
1 'polypeptide(L)'
;MKEMNMNTVRTAPDKDTGFIRVNLNLLDSLMGLAGELVLCRNQLMQGIRSANSRMAELSSQRIDLITSEIQEAIMKTRMQSLDSVISRFSRVVRDLAMEQDKSIDFVIENQNVEIEKTILEAISTPLHQLVSRAVRVNIEPPDERAAYGKQRTGTVTLKAFSDTGQVNIIISDDGYGDELDRLDDHIVSAVEHLGGITQMESEPGKGTIVQIRLPLTLAIIPSQIIGAGSERYAIPQANLKELIRIPLADAKERIERVGDTAVIRLRGELLPLLNLSDLLGIQAACEDRDTGKMLPDRRQNIADRRSRQFDMVAGKLEERKTKPGKCVRKRTGNDRRQSSGKAIHVAVVSAGTYRYGLVVNQFYDSEEIVVKPVGRHVEQCRAFSGATIMGDGSVALILNILNLAQMGELSSARYVESTPADADRSGDALEQVITFRNHETEYFIAPLEPVERIERIDTSAIEIIGDRRVIQYRGGALPLYDISQFIDLQPLPLRDVQDVIVFSLNGKEIGLMATPPFDTVETVLDIDTRTFTSSSVKGSMIIQGHTALFLDIEKMIEKNI
;
A
#
# COMPACT_ATOMS: atom_id res chain seq x y z
N MET A 1 16.43 73.63 5.29
CA MET A 1 17.04 72.40 5.82
C MET A 1 15.91 71.48 6.22
N LYS A 2 15.66 70.43 5.43
CA LYS A 2 14.65 69.40 5.71
C LYS A 2 15.34 68.28 6.47
N GLU A 3 14.96 68.05 7.72
CA GLU A 3 15.32 66.83 8.44
C GLU A 3 14.50 65.66 7.91
N MET A 4 15.22 64.60 7.57
CA MET A 4 14.75 63.39 6.91
C MET A 4 14.47 62.36 8.00
N ASN A 5 13.18 62.03 8.22
CA ASN A 5 12.75 60.99 9.14
C ASN A 5 13.38 59.64 8.77
N MET A 6 14.20 59.08 9.66
CA MET A 6 14.66 57.70 9.59
C MET A 6 13.50 56.75 9.86
N ASN A 7 13.33 55.80 8.94
CA ASN A 7 12.36 54.72 8.96
C ASN A 7 12.32 53.97 10.30
N THR A 8 11.11 53.85 10.83
CA THR A 8 10.72 52.86 11.82
C THR A 8 10.85 51.47 11.20
N VAL A 9 11.86 50.70 11.65
CA VAL A 9 11.93 49.26 11.39
C VAL A 9 10.75 48.62 12.12
N ARG A 10 9.73 48.19 11.37
CA ARG A 10 8.70 47.28 11.86
C ARG A 10 9.37 45.94 12.11
N THR A 11 9.66 45.63 13.37
CA THR A 11 10.00 44.27 13.80
C THR A 11 8.80 43.37 13.55
N ALA A 12 9.03 42.23 12.91
CA ALA A 12 8.03 41.18 12.72
C ALA A 12 7.45 40.74 14.08
N PRO A 13 6.17 40.29 14.15
CA PRO A 13 5.64 39.74 15.39
C PRO A 13 6.45 38.49 15.76
N ASP A 14 6.99 38.50 16.97
CA ASP A 14 7.71 37.38 17.56
C ASP A 14 6.76 36.17 17.66
N LYS A 15 7.25 35.01 17.22
CA LYS A 15 6.47 33.77 17.11
C LYS A 15 6.11 33.27 18.52
N ASP A 16 4.82 32.95 18.73
CA ASP A 16 4.26 32.12 19.81
C ASP A 16 5.18 31.79 20.99
N THR A 17 5.26 32.69 21.99
CA THR A 17 5.78 32.33 23.32
C THR A 17 4.63 31.78 24.17
N GLY A 18 4.29 30.51 23.94
CA GLY A 18 3.33 29.80 24.79
C GLY A 18 3.90 29.57 26.19
N PHE A 19 3.29 30.17 27.22
CA PHE A 19 3.65 29.90 28.61
C PHE A 19 2.89 28.67 29.14
N ILE A 20 3.61 27.69 29.68
CA ILE A 20 3.02 26.51 30.34
C ILE A 20 3.11 26.71 31.85
N ARG A 21 1.99 26.56 32.56
CA ARG A 21 1.98 26.52 34.03
C ARG A 21 2.40 25.12 34.48
N VAL A 22 3.52 25.03 35.20
CA VAL A 22 4.09 23.77 35.67
C VAL A 22 3.93 23.67 37.19
N ASN A 23 3.51 22.51 37.67
CA ASN A 23 3.45 22.23 39.10
C ASN A 23 4.88 22.14 39.67
N LEU A 24 5.17 22.83 40.78
CA LEU A 24 6.51 22.82 41.41
C LEU A 24 6.98 21.39 41.78
N ASN A 25 6.07 20.53 42.26
CA ASN A 25 6.39 19.15 42.63
C ASN A 25 6.87 18.32 41.43
N LEU A 26 6.36 18.65 40.24
CA LEU A 26 6.76 18.01 39.00
C LEU A 26 8.18 18.43 38.59
N LEU A 27 8.52 19.70 38.82
CA LEU A 27 9.86 20.22 38.54
C LEU A 27 10.90 19.49 39.41
N ASP A 28 10.59 19.30 40.70
CA ASP A 28 11.44 18.55 41.62
C ASP A 28 11.58 17.07 41.22
N SER A 29 10.49 16.46 40.78
CA SER A 29 10.49 15.08 40.28
C SER A 29 11.34 14.92 39.01
N LEU A 30 11.20 15.83 38.04
CA LEU A 30 12.02 15.84 36.82
C LEU A 30 13.51 16.08 37.13
N MET A 31 13.83 16.95 38.08
CA MET A 31 15.21 17.17 38.53
C MET A 31 15.79 15.92 39.20
N GLY A 32 15.00 15.20 40.01
CA GLY A 32 15.39 13.92 40.60
C GLY A 32 15.71 12.87 39.54
N LEU A 33 14.79 12.68 38.58
CA LEU A 33 14.94 11.74 37.47
C LEU A 33 16.13 12.06 36.57
N ALA A 34 16.39 13.34 36.31
CA ALA A 34 17.58 13.77 35.58
C ALA A 34 18.88 13.39 36.31
N GLY A 35 18.89 13.48 37.64
CA GLY A 35 20.00 13.01 38.49
C GLY A 35 20.21 11.49 38.38
N GLU A 36 19.14 10.71 38.45
CA GLU A 36 19.20 9.25 38.30
C GLU A 36 19.66 8.82 36.89
N LEU A 37 19.22 9.52 35.85
CA LEU A 37 19.65 9.27 34.47
C LEU A 37 21.16 9.47 34.29
N VAL A 38 21.73 10.51 34.93
CA VAL A 38 23.18 10.76 34.92
C VAL A 38 23.94 9.62 35.60
N LEU A 39 23.43 9.12 36.74
CA LEU A 39 24.03 7.99 37.44
C LEU A 39 24.00 6.72 36.58
N CYS A 40 22.86 6.41 35.96
CA CYS A 40 22.72 5.23 35.10
C CYS A 40 23.60 5.31 33.85
N ARG A 41 23.72 6.49 33.23
CA ARG A 41 24.65 6.72 32.10
C ARG A 41 26.09 6.42 32.50
N ASN A 42 26.51 6.88 33.69
CA ASN A 42 27.88 6.63 34.17
C ASN A 42 28.10 5.13 34.47
N GLN A 43 27.11 4.45 35.06
CA GLN A 43 27.15 3.01 35.32
C GLN A 43 27.18 2.19 34.02
N LEU A 44 26.41 2.57 33.00
CA LEU A 44 26.43 1.95 31.68
C LEU A 44 27.81 2.10 31.02
N MET A 45 28.36 3.32 31.01
CA MET A 45 29.70 3.57 30.48
C MET A 45 30.78 2.80 31.23
N GLN A 46 30.63 2.65 32.54
CA GLN A 46 31.55 1.84 33.35
C GLN A 46 31.40 0.34 33.05
N GLY A 47 30.17 -0.16 32.88
CA GLY A 47 29.90 -1.54 32.47
C GLY A 47 30.52 -1.87 31.11
N ILE A 48 30.37 -0.99 30.13
CA ILE A 48 30.98 -1.13 28.79
C ILE A 48 32.51 -1.12 28.89
N ARG A 49 33.10 -0.14 29.61
CA ARG A 49 34.57 -0.04 29.78
C ARG A 49 35.17 -1.22 30.54
N SER A 50 34.43 -1.80 31.48
CA SER A 50 34.86 -2.96 32.27
C SER A 50 34.49 -4.30 31.63
N ALA A 51 33.91 -4.29 30.42
CA ALA A 51 33.38 -5.48 29.73
C ALA A 51 32.39 -6.31 30.57
N ASN A 52 31.71 -5.68 31.53
CA ASN A 52 30.70 -6.31 32.37
C ASN A 52 29.32 -6.14 31.72
N SER A 53 28.97 -7.07 30.83
CA SER A 53 27.68 -7.10 30.13
C SER A 53 26.50 -7.00 31.09
N ARG A 54 26.58 -7.66 32.24
CA ARG A 54 25.48 -7.70 33.21
C ARG A 54 25.21 -6.32 33.83
N MET A 55 26.28 -5.58 34.15
CA MET A 55 26.15 -4.21 34.65
C MET A 55 25.60 -3.27 33.58
N ALA A 56 26.03 -3.44 32.33
CA ALA A 56 25.52 -2.66 31.20
C ALA A 56 24.02 -2.93 30.97
N GLU A 57 23.59 -4.20 30.95
CA GLU A 57 22.18 -4.61 30.83
C GLU A 57 21.31 -4.02 31.94
N LEU A 58 21.71 -4.17 33.21
CA LEU A 58 20.96 -3.63 34.35
C LEU A 58 20.86 -2.10 34.30
N SER A 59 21.94 -1.43 33.87
CA SER A 59 21.95 0.02 33.70
C SER A 59 21.02 0.44 32.55
N SER A 60 20.98 -0.32 31.45
CA SER A 60 20.06 -0.09 30.32
C SER A 60 18.60 -0.20 30.78
N GLN A 61 18.23 -1.29 31.46
CA GLN A 61 16.87 -1.47 31.98
C GLN A 61 16.44 -0.33 32.92
N ARG A 62 17.37 0.18 33.73
CA ARG A 62 17.09 1.30 34.64
C ARG A 62 16.95 2.63 33.90
N ILE A 63 17.72 2.83 32.82
CA ILE A 63 17.53 3.97 31.91
C ILE A 63 16.13 3.91 31.33
N ASP A 64 15.68 2.75 30.84
CA ASP A 64 14.36 2.60 30.22
C ASP A 64 13.21 2.99 31.18
N LEU A 65 13.30 2.56 32.45
CA LEU A 65 12.36 2.94 33.49
C LEU A 65 12.37 4.46 33.75
N ILE A 66 13.55 5.05 33.97
CA ILE A 66 13.69 6.49 34.22
C ILE A 66 13.18 7.31 33.04
N THR A 67 13.47 6.89 31.80
CA THR A 67 12.98 7.57 30.61
C THR A 67 11.46 7.53 30.51
N SER A 68 10.84 6.42 30.91
CA SER A 68 9.38 6.28 30.96
C SER A 68 8.77 7.21 32.02
N GLU A 69 9.38 7.33 33.20
CA GLU A 69 8.92 8.25 34.25
C GLU A 69 9.11 9.73 33.88
N ILE A 70 10.23 10.09 33.24
CA ILE A 70 10.45 11.44 32.70
C ILE A 70 9.37 11.76 31.67
N GLN A 71 9.07 10.81 30.78
CA GLN A 71 8.03 10.98 29.79
C GLN A 71 6.68 11.23 30.49
N GLU A 72 6.25 10.37 31.42
CA GLU A 72 4.98 10.56 32.15
C GLU A 72 4.90 11.92 32.87
N ALA A 73 6.00 12.36 33.48
CA ALA A 73 6.06 13.66 34.13
C ALA A 73 5.90 14.81 33.11
N ILE A 74 6.61 14.76 31.98
CA ILE A 74 6.45 15.75 30.89
C ILE A 74 5.02 15.70 30.35
N MET A 75 4.44 14.51 30.19
CA MET A 75 3.07 14.32 29.69
C MET A 75 2.08 15.13 30.52
N LYS A 76 2.16 15.05 31.85
CA LYS A 76 1.27 15.79 32.77
C LYS A 76 1.33 17.31 32.58
N THR A 77 2.42 17.87 32.05
CA THR A 77 2.50 19.32 31.74
C THR A 77 1.80 19.74 30.46
N ARG A 78 1.61 18.79 29.53
CA ARG A 78 1.14 19.03 28.16
C ARG A 78 -0.27 18.50 27.91
N MET A 79 -0.88 17.89 28.92
CA MET A 79 -2.26 17.43 28.89
C MET A 79 -3.22 18.60 28.66
N GLN A 80 -4.22 18.34 27.83
CA GLN A 80 -5.34 19.24 27.58
C GLN A 80 -6.65 18.46 27.77
N SER A 81 -7.68 19.15 28.28
CA SER A 81 -9.01 18.55 28.39
C SER A 81 -9.64 18.38 27.01
N LEU A 82 -10.18 17.18 26.79
CA LEU A 82 -10.97 16.83 25.61
C LEU A 82 -12.26 17.67 25.47
N ASP A 83 -12.75 18.28 26.56
CA ASP A 83 -13.96 19.13 26.58
C ASP A 83 -13.89 20.30 25.61
N SER A 84 -12.70 20.86 25.43
CA SER A 84 -12.47 21.97 24.51
C SER A 84 -12.78 21.60 23.07
N VAL A 85 -12.60 20.33 22.69
CA VAL A 85 -12.95 19.80 21.37
C VAL A 85 -14.42 19.40 21.34
N ILE A 86 -14.89 18.65 22.34
CA ILE A 86 -16.27 18.12 22.39
C ILE A 86 -17.31 19.24 22.36
N SER A 87 -17.08 20.32 23.12
CA SER A 87 -17.99 21.47 23.18
C SER A 87 -18.20 22.16 21.82
N ARG A 88 -17.25 22.05 20.89
CA ARG A 88 -17.39 22.56 19.52
C ARG A 88 -18.33 21.69 18.68
N PHE A 89 -18.35 20.38 18.91
CA PHE A 89 -19.22 19.46 18.18
C PHE A 89 -20.70 19.68 18.48
N SER A 90 -21.07 20.12 19.69
CA SER A 90 -22.46 20.46 19.99
C SER A 90 -23.04 21.54 19.06
N ARG A 91 -22.22 22.48 18.60
CA ARG A 91 -22.62 23.50 17.61
C ARG A 91 -22.75 22.89 16.22
N VAL A 92 -21.74 22.11 15.81
CA VAL A 92 -21.72 21.42 14.52
C VAL A 92 -22.94 20.51 14.35
N VAL A 93 -23.25 19.68 15.35
CA VAL A 93 -24.41 18.79 15.33
C VAL A 93 -25.71 19.57 15.18
N ARG A 94 -25.86 20.69 15.89
CA ARG A 94 -27.04 21.54 15.78
C ARG A 94 -27.18 22.15 14.38
N ASP A 95 -26.10 22.68 13.83
CA ASP A 95 -26.08 23.30 12.51
C ASP A 95 -26.41 22.28 11.42
N LEU A 96 -25.82 21.07 11.49
CA LEU A 96 -26.08 19.96 10.58
C LEU A 96 -27.51 19.41 10.71
N ALA A 97 -28.04 19.33 11.93
CA ALA A 97 -29.42 18.89 12.18
C ALA A 97 -30.42 19.88 11.55
N MET A 98 -30.17 21.19 11.65
CA MET A 98 -30.98 22.22 11.00
C MET A 98 -30.86 22.18 9.46
N GLU A 99 -29.66 21.95 8.92
CA GLU A 99 -29.44 21.81 7.47
C GLU A 99 -30.20 20.63 6.86
N GLN A 100 -30.35 19.54 7.62
CA GLN A 100 -30.94 18.28 7.18
C GLN A 100 -32.41 18.09 7.63
N ASP A 101 -33.01 19.09 8.27
CA ASP A 101 -34.36 19.04 8.87
C ASP A 101 -34.58 17.83 9.81
N LYS A 102 -33.57 17.53 10.63
CA LYS A 102 -33.58 16.44 11.62
C LYS A 102 -33.65 17.00 13.03
N SER A 103 -34.34 16.30 13.93
CA SER A 103 -34.35 16.61 15.36
C SER A 103 -33.42 15.65 16.10
N ILE A 104 -32.35 16.18 16.69
CA ILE A 104 -31.28 15.38 17.31
C ILE A 104 -30.95 15.93 18.68
N ASP A 105 -30.87 15.03 19.66
CA ASP A 105 -30.29 15.28 20.98
C ASP A 105 -28.84 14.79 21.03
N PHE A 106 -27.92 15.69 21.39
CA PHE A 106 -26.49 15.38 21.46
C PHE A 106 -26.05 15.28 22.92
N VAL A 107 -25.85 14.05 23.38
CA VAL A 107 -25.52 13.72 24.76
C VAL A 107 -24.01 13.52 24.90
N ILE A 108 -23.41 14.18 25.90
CA ILE A 108 -21.99 14.02 26.19
C ILE A 108 -21.85 13.39 27.58
N GLU A 109 -21.25 12.20 27.64
CA GLU A 109 -20.95 11.50 28.88
C GLU A 109 -19.45 11.56 29.21
N ASN A 110 -19.12 11.73 30.50
CA ASN A 110 -17.76 11.68 31.05
C ASN A 110 -16.76 12.68 30.41
N GLN A 111 -16.72 13.90 30.96
CA GLN A 111 -16.04 15.05 30.34
C GLN A 111 -14.57 15.27 30.78
N ASN A 112 -14.14 14.75 31.93
CA ASN A 112 -12.81 15.05 32.46
C ASN A 112 -11.69 14.12 31.95
N VAL A 113 -11.58 13.94 30.64
CA VAL A 113 -10.47 13.18 30.04
C VAL A 113 -9.37 14.15 29.59
N GLU A 114 -8.18 13.92 30.10
CA GLU A 114 -6.97 14.65 29.73
C GLU A 114 -6.15 13.85 28.70
N ILE A 115 -5.78 14.50 27.61
CA ILE A 115 -5.02 13.90 26.50
C ILE A 115 -3.90 14.85 26.07
N GLU A 116 -2.80 14.32 25.54
CA GLU A 116 -1.75 15.13 24.96
C GLU A 116 -2.28 16.05 23.84
N LYS A 117 -1.88 17.32 23.86
CA LYS A 117 -2.24 18.31 22.82
C LYS A 117 -2.09 17.78 21.39
N THR A 118 -1.00 17.07 21.09
CA THR A 118 -0.76 16.55 19.74
C THR A 118 -1.78 15.49 19.32
N ILE A 119 -2.10 14.55 20.23
CA ILE A 119 -3.14 13.55 19.97
C ILE A 119 -4.51 14.23 19.86
N LEU A 120 -4.78 15.22 20.72
CA LEU A 120 -6.02 16.00 20.70
C LEU A 120 -6.23 16.73 19.36
N GLU A 121 -5.18 17.36 18.83
CA GLU A 121 -5.21 18.03 17.53
C GLU A 121 -5.43 17.04 16.38
N ALA A 122 -4.76 15.89 16.41
CA ALA A 122 -4.86 14.88 15.37
C ALA A 122 -6.23 14.16 15.37
N ILE A 123 -6.79 13.86 16.54
CA ILE A 123 -8.07 13.13 16.67
C ILE A 123 -9.29 14.03 16.42
N SER A 124 -9.14 15.34 16.47
CA SER A 124 -10.24 16.29 16.26
C SER A 124 -10.94 16.10 14.91
N THR A 125 -10.19 15.78 13.84
CA THR A 125 -10.75 15.59 12.49
C THR A 125 -11.53 14.26 12.37
N PRO A 126 -10.96 13.08 12.75
CA PRO A 126 -11.71 11.83 12.81
C PRO A 126 -13.00 11.91 13.63
N LEU A 127 -12.97 12.51 14.82
CA LEU A 127 -14.17 12.66 15.66
C LEU A 127 -15.22 13.54 15.00
N HIS A 128 -14.80 14.63 14.35
CA HIS A 128 -15.72 15.47 13.59
C HIS A 128 -16.41 14.67 12.49
N GLN A 129 -15.66 13.87 11.73
CA GLN A 129 -16.20 13.05 10.65
C GLN A 129 -17.20 12.00 11.17
N LEU A 130 -16.89 11.32 12.27
CA LEU A 130 -17.77 10.33 12.88
C LEU A 130 -19.07 10.94 13.41
N VAL A 131 -18.97 12.04 14.16
CA VAL A 131 -20.15 12.74 14.67
C VAL A 131 -20.99 13.31 13.52
N SER A 132 -20.36 13.83 12.46
CA SER A 132 -21.06 14.33 11.27
C SER A 132 -21.75 13.21 10.50
N ARG A 133 -21.12 12.03 10.41
CA ARG A 133 -21.68 10.83 9.75
C ARG A 133 -22.94 10.35 10.49
N ALA A 134 -22.89 10.30 11.83
CA ALA A 134 -24.05 9.97 12.65
C ALA A 134 -25.26 10.86 12.31
N VAL A 135 -25.05 12.17 12.20
CA VAL A 135 -26.13 13.13 11.87
C VAL A 135 -26.59 13.04 10.41
N ARG A 136 -25.65 12.99 9.46
CA ARG A 136 -25.96 13.07 8.02
C ARG A 136 -26.54 11.76 7.49
N VAL A 137 -25.93 10.63 7.84
CA VAL A 137 -26.21 9.32 7.25
C VAL A 137 -27.04 8.46 8.18
N ASN A 138 -26.66 8.33 9.46
CA ASN A 138 -27.21 7.27 10.31
C ASN A 138 -28.59 7.63 10.88
N ILE A 139 -28.76 8.85 11.41
CA ILE A 139 -30.04 9.31 11.97
C ILE A 139 -31.04 9.58 10.84
N GLU A 140 -32.21 8.95 10.90
CA GLU A 140 -33.28 9.12 9.91
C GLU A 140 -34.10 10.41 10.16
N PRO A 141 -34.79 10.95 9.15
CA PRO A 141 -35.73 12.06 9.34
C PRO A 141 -36.86 11.73 10.34
N PRO A 142 -37.47 12.73 11.01
CA PRO A 142 -38.46 12.51 12.07
C PRO A 142 -39.69 11.67 11.63
N ASP A 143 -40.08 11.78 10.36
CA ASP A 143 -41.25 11.08 9.83
C ASP A 143 -40.94 9.60 9.52
N GLU A 144 -39.73 9.30 9.04
CA GLU A 144 -39.26 7.93 8.85
C GLU A 144 -39.07 7.24 10.21
N ARG A 145 -38.50 7.93 11.20
CA ARG A 145 -38.35 7.40 12.58
C ARG A 145 -39.69 7.00 13.18
N ALA A 146 -40.72 7.82 12.97
CA ALA A 146 -42.07 7.51 13.44
C ALA A 146 -42.67 6.27 12.75
N ALA A 147 -42.37 6.05 11.47
CA ALA A 147 -42.81 4.87 10.73
C ALA A 147 -42.19 3.57 11.29
N TYR A 148 -40.97 3.63 11.79
CA TYR A 148 -40.28 2.51 12.45
C TYR A 148 -40.53 2.43 13.97
N GLY A 149 -41.42 3.26 14.53
CA GLY A 149 -41.78 3.23 15.95
C GLY A 149 -40.71 3.80 16.89
N LYS A 150 -39.73 4.55 16.36
CA LYS A 150 -38.70 5.24 17.14
C LYS A 150 -39.17 6.63 17.59
N GLN A 151 -38.46 7.23 18.55
CA GLN A 151 -38.71 8.62 18.93
C GLN A 151 -38.42 9.57 17.77
N ARG A 152 -39.23 10.64 17.60
CA ARG A 152 -39.03 11.65 16.54
C ARG A 152 -37.69 12.38 16.66
N THR A 153 -37.15 12.45 17.88
CA THR A 153 -35.80 12.94 18.18
C THR A 153 -34.82 11.78 18.13
N GLY A 154 -33.78 11.87 17.30
CA GLY A 154 -32.64 10.96 17.34
C GLY A 154 -31.68 11.31 18.47
N THR A 155 -30.90 10.34 18.94
CA THR A 155 -29.91 10.54 20.00
C THR A 155 -28.53 10.16 19.48
N VAL A 156 -27.59 11.09 19.62
CA VAL A 156 -26.16 10.84 19.38
C VAL A 156 -25.42 11.05 20.69
N THR A 157 -24.74 10.00 21.15
CA THR A 157 -24.01 9.99 22.41
C THR A 157 -22.51 9.96 22.14
N LEU A 158 -21.76 10.89 22.74
CA LEU A 158 -20.30 10.89 22.78
C LEU A 158 -19.84 10.66 24.21
N LYS A 159 -19.14 9.56 24.45
CA LYS A 159 -18.61 9.17 25.76
C LYS A 159 -17.10 9.08 25.69
N ALA A 160 -16.40 9.70 26.63
CA ALA A 160 -14.95 9.59 26.72
C ALA A 160 -14.52 9.19 28.14
N PHE A 161 -13.59 8.25 28.28
CA PHE A 161 -13.00 7.91 29.57
C PHE A 161 -11.57 7.40 29.41
N SER A 162 -10.75 7.60 30.44
CA SER A 162 -9.42 7.01 30.50
C SER A 162 -9.46 5.71 31.30
N ASP A 163 -8.82 4.67 30.78
CA ASP A 163 -8.65 3.37 31.46
C ASP A 163 -7.30 2.75 31.09
N THR A 164 -6.56 2.21 32.06
CA THR A 164 -5.28 1.50 31.86
C THR A 164 -4.23 2.22 30.98
N GLY A 165 -4.14 3.56 31.05
CA GLY A 165 -3.19 4.33 30.24
C GLY A 165 -3.66 4.61 28.79
N GLN A 166 -4.88 4.22 28.46
CA GLN A 166 -5.54 4.48 27.20
C GLN A 166 -6.74 5.42 27.39
N VAL A 167 -7.08 6.15 26.34
CA VAL A 167 -8.33 6.89 26.23
C VAL A 167 -9.28 6.11 25.36
N ASN A 168 -10.45 5.84 25.89
CA ASN A 168 -11.57 5.25 25.18
C ASN A 168 -12.55 6.36 24.82
N ILE A 169 -12.85 6.49 23.53
CA ILE A 169 -13.87 7.40 23.01
C ILE A 169 -14.91 6.55 22.29
N ILE A 170 -16.16 6.62 22.74
CA ILE A 170 -17.28 5.87 22.18
C ILE A 170 -18.27 6.88 21.62
N ILE A 171 -18.60 6.71 20.34
CA ILE A 171 -19.64 7.47 19.66
C ILE A 171 -20.74 6.47 19.32
N SER A 172 -21.96 6.74 19.76
CA SER A 172 -23.12 5.89 19.51
C SER A 172 -24.28 6.72 18.99
N ASP A 173 -25.02 6.17 18.03
CA ASP A 173 -26.27 6.73 17.53
C ASP A 173 -27.38 5.67 17.54
N ASP A 174 -28.63 6.13 17.58
CA ASP A 174 -29.84 5.30 17.54
C ASP A 174 -30.50 5.30 16.14
N GLY A 175 -29.68 5.50 15.11
CA GLY A 175 -30.08 5.57 13.71
C GLY A 175 -30.54 4.23 13.14
N TYR A 176 -30.64 4.15 11.80
CA TYR A 176 -31.11 2.93 11.14
C TYR A 176 -30.17 1.76 11.42
N GLY A 177 -28.85 1.99 11.38
CA GLY A 177 -27.85 0.93 11.47
C GLY A 177 -27.87 0.02 10.22
N ASP A 178 -26.70 -0.39 9.75
CA ASP A 178 -26.56 -1.25 8.57
C ASP A 178 -25.43 -2.26 8.83
N GLU A 179 -25.70 -3.56 8.64
CA GLU A 179 -24.68 -4.60 8.77
C GLU A 179 -23.53 -4.41 7.75
N LEU A 180 -23.79 -3.71 6.64
CA LEU A 180 -22.79 -3.33 5.64
C LEU A 180 -22.10 -1.99 5.95
N ASP A 181 -22.44 -1.30 7.03
CA ASP A 181 -21.81 -0.04 7.41
C ASP A 181 -20.32 -0.27 7.69
N ARG A 182 -19.46 0.47 7.00
CA ARG A 182 -18.01 0.36 7.13
C ARG A 182 -17.42 1.72 7.41
N LEU A 183 -16.46 1.74 8.34
CA LEU A 183 -15.70 2.94 8.64
C LEU A 183 -14.85 3.36 7.43
N ASP A 184 -14.73 4.66 7.21
CA ASP A 184 -13.90 5.16 6.13
C ASP A 184 -12.42 4.81 6.40
N ASP A 185 -11.72 4.26 5.41
CA ASP A 185 -10.30 3.85 5.53
C ASP A 185 -9.42 5.00 6.04
N HIS A 186 -9.76 6.25 5.70
CA HIS A 186 -9.06 7.45 6.17
C HIS A 186 -9.18 7.65 7.69
N ILE A 187 -10.33 7.33 8.29
CA ILE A 187 -10.56 7.44 9.75
C ILE A 187 -9.77 6.34 10.46
N VAL A 188 -9.87 5.10 9.97
CA VAL A 188 -9.13 3.94 10.51
C VAL A 188 -7.64 4.23 10.50
N SER A 189 -7.12 4.62 9.33
CA SER A 189 -5.72 4.98 9.13
C SER A 189 -5.29 6.11 10.06
N ALA A 190 -6.06 7.19 10.19
CA ALA A 190 -5.70 8.31 11.07
C ALA A 190 -5.57 7.88 12.54
N VAL A 191 -6.45 7.00 13.02
CA VAL A 191 -6.39 6.47 14.39
C VAL A 191 -5.23 5.49 14.56
N GLU A 192 -5.01 4.59 13.62
CA GLU A 192 -3.89 3.63 13.64
C GLU A 192 -2.53 4.34 13.66
N HIS A 193 -2.40 5.45 12.94
CA HIS A 193 -1.18 6.27 12.95
C HIS A 193 -0.89 6.92 14.31
N LEU A 194 -1.92 7.11 15.14
CA LEU A 194 -1.76 7.56 16.53
C LEU A 194 -1.44 6.39 17.49
N GLY A 195 -1.25 5.17 16.97
CA GLY A 195 -1.10 3.95 17.76
C GLY A 195 -2.42 3.49 18.38
N GLY A 196 -3.55 3.97 17.85
CA GLY A 196 -4.88 3.61 18.32
C GLY A 196 -5.50 2.44 17.57
N ILE A 197 -6.64 1.99 18.08
CA ILE A 197 -7.46 0.92 17.49
C ILE A 197 -8.89 1.45 17.38
N THR A 198 -9.54 1.18 16.24
CA THR A 198 -10.96 1.52 16.04
C THR A 198 -11.78 0.25 15.85
N GLN A 199 -12.97 0.21 16.45
CA GLN A 199 -13.95 -0.85 16.31
C GLN A 199 -15.31 -0.22 16.00
N MET A 200 -16.10 -0.89 15.17
CA MET A 200 -17.42 -0.43 14.76
C MET A 200 -18.38 -1.60 14.76
N GLU A 201 -19.53 -1.40 15.37
CA GLU A 201 -20.64 -2.34 15.43
C GLU A 201 -21.90 -1.59 14.99
N SER A 202 -22.61 -2.12 14.01
CA SER A 202 -23.86 -1.52 13.52
C SER A 202 -24.91 -2.61 13.42
N GLU A 203 -26.06 -2.38 14.05
CA GLU A 203 -27.17 -3.32 14.05
C GLU A 203 -28.43 -2.64 13.46
N PRO A 204 -29.08 -3.26 12.45
CA PRO A 204 -30.31 -2.73 11.87
C PRO A 204 -31.39 -2.52 12.92
N GLY A 205 -31.98 -1.32 12.92
CA GLY A 205 -32.97 -0.84 13.88
C GLY A 205 -32.41 -0.35 15.21
N LYS A 206 -31.15 -0.64 15.57
CA LYS A 206 -30.53 -0.23 16.85
C LYS A 206 -29.48 0.86 16.72
N GLY A 207 -29.00 1.12 15.50
CA GLY A 207 -28.03 2.18 15.20
C GLY A 207 -26.59 1.68 15.19
N THR A 208 -25.65 2.61 15.31
CA THR A 208 -24.22 2.34 15.13
C THR A 208 -23.43 2.76 16.37
N ILE A 209 -22.46 1.95 16.76
CA ILE A 209 -21.49 2.20 17.83
C ILE A 209 -20.09 2.15 17.26
N VAL A 210 -19.33 3.24 17.43
CA VAL A 210 -17.92 3.34 17.06
C VAL A 210 -17.10 3.56 18.32
N GLN A 211 -16.14 2.67 18.57
CA GLN A 211 -15.21 2.76 19.69
C GLN A 211 -13.79 3.02 19.18
N ILE A 212 -13.17 4.08 19.69
CA ILE A 212 -11.78 4.45 19.45
C ILE A 212 -11.01 4.26 20.74
N ARG A 213 -9.89 3.55 20.67
CA ARG A 213 -8.90 3.42 21.74
C ARG A 213 -7.62 4.10 21.32
N LEU A 214 -7.15 5.06 22.11
CA LEU A 214 -5.91 5.81 21.86
C LEU A 214 -4.96 5.69 23.04
N PRO A 215 -3.65 5.65 22.82
CA PRO A 215 -2.70 5.86 23.89
C PRO A 215 -2.81 7.31 24.41
N LEU A 216 -2.56 7.52 25.71
CA LEU A 216 -2.53 8.87 26.30
C LEU A 216 -1.36 9.73 25.80
N THR A 217 -0.35 9.13 25.17
CA THR A 217 0.95 9.76 24.85
C THR A 217 1.37 9.52 23.41
N LEU A 218 2.31 10.33 22.89
CA LEU A 218 3.08 10.00 21.68
C LEU A 218 3.46 8.52 21.71
N ALA A 219 2.99 7.80 20.69
CA ALA A 219 3.12 6.37 20.64
C ALA A 219 4.60 6.00 20.40
N ILE A 220 5.14 5.17 21.27
CA ILE A 220 6.33 4.37 20.95
C ILE A 220 5.81 3.18 20.18
N ILE A 221 6.11 3.12 18.88
CA ILE A 221 5.66 2.02 18.04
C ILE A 221 6.88 1.21 17.58
N PRO A 222 6.80 -0.13 17.62
CA PRO A 222 7.84 -0.95 17.01
C PRO A 222 7.74 -0.79 15.49
N SER A 223 8.87 -0.46 14.87
CA SER A 223 8.93 -0.22 13.43
C SER A 223 10.10 -0.95 12.79
N GLN A 224 9.84 -1.47 11.60
CA GLN A 224 10.87 -2.03 10.75
C GLN A 224 11.56 -0.88 10.00
N ILE A 225 12.85 -0.69 10.24
CA ILE A 225 13.65 0.31 9.52
C ILE A 225 14.06 -0.26 8.16
N ILE A 226 13.84 0.54 7.11
CA ILE A 226 14.14 0.19 5.73
C ILE A 226 14.96 1.30 5.05
N GLY A 227 15.78 0.93 4.08
CA GLY A 227 16.52 1.88 3.25
C GLY A 227 15.88 2.06 1.88
N ALA A 228 15.74 3.31 1.46
CA ALA A 228 15.43 3.65 0.07
C ALA A 228 16.29 4.83 -0.39
N GLY A 229 17.07 4.64 -1.46
CA GLY A 229 18.08 5.63 -1.85
C GLY A 229 19.15 5.80 -0.76
N SER A 230 19.52 7.05 -0.43
CA SER A 230 20.41 7.38 0.68
C SER A 230 19.71 7.47 2.03
N GLU A 231 18.37 7.41 2.06
CA GLU A 231 17.57 7.73 3.23
C GLU A 231 17.01 6.48 3.92
N ARG A 232 16.69 6.63 5.21
CA ARG A 232 16.03 5.61 6.01
C ARG A 232 14.57 5.99 6.26
N TYR A 233 13.71 4.99 6.20
CA TYR A 233 12.28 5.11 6.45
C TYR A 233 11.85 4.05 7.47
N ALA A 234 10.75 4.31 8.17
CA ALA A 234 10.17 3.40 9.13
C ALA A 234 8.82 2.87 8.63
N ILE A 235 8.63 1.56 8.71
CA ILE A 235 7.33 0.92 8.50
C ILE A 235 6.83 0.41 9.86
N PRO A 236 5.66 0.85 10.35
CA PRO A 236 5.05 0.29 11.54
C PRO A 236 4.92 -1.23 11.43
N GLN A 237 5.36 -1.98 12.44
CA GLN A 237 5.29 -3.45 12.39
C GLN A 237 3.86 -3.99 12.27
N ALA A 238 2.87 -3.26 12.77
CA ALA A 238 1.45 -3.59 12.60
C ALA A 238 1.05 -3.76 11.12
N ASN A 239 1.71 -3.02 10.23
CA ASN A 239 1.44 -3.03 8.79
C ASN A 239 2.36 -4.00 8.04
N LEU A 240 3.28 -4.69 8.71
CA LEU A 240 4.26 -5.57 8.09
C LEU A 240 3.90 -7.04 8.35
N LYS A 241 3.64 -7.81 7.29
CA LYS A 241 3.33 -9.24 7.40
C LYS A 241 4.57 -10.11 7.30
N GLU A 242 5.44 -9.82 6.33
CA GLU A 242 6.66 -10.60 6.10
C GLU A 242 7.72 -9.81 5.31
N LEU A 243 8.98 -10.17 5.51
CA LEU A 243 10.13 -9.60 4.81
C LEU A 243 10.73 -10.66 3.87
N ILE A 244 10.71 -10.38 2.58
CA ILE A 244 11.17 -11.30 1.55
C ILE A 244 12.45 -10.78 0.93
N ARG A 245 13.42 -11.68 0.79
CA ARG A 245 14.67 -11.42 0.07
C ARG A 245 14.75 -12.36 -1.14
N ILE A 246 14.74 -11.77 -2.34
CA ILE A 246 14.76 -12.51 -3.60
C ILE A 246 16.14 -12.33 -4.23
N PRO A 247 16.95 -13.39 -4.36
CA PRO A 247 18.19 -13.31 -5.12
C PRO A 247 17.92 -12.84 -6.56
N LEU A 248 18.77 -11.99 -7.15
CA LEU A 248 18.60 -11.55 -8.54
C LEU A 248 18.69 -12.70 -9.58
N ALA A 249 19.20 -13.86 -9.17
CA ALA A 249 19.14 -15.06 -9.99
C ALA A 249 17.69 -15.46 -10.27
N ASP A 250 16.85 -15.40 -9.24
CA ASP A 250 15.49 -15.95 -9.22
C ASP A 250 14.44 -14.85 -9.48
N ALA A 251 14.87 -13.59 -9.55
CA ALA A 251 13.98 -12.44 -9.75
C ALA A 251 13.14 -12.52 -11.04
N LYS A 252 13.69 -13.04 -12.14
CA LYS A 252 12.94 -13.21 -13.40
C LYS A 252 11.91 -14.34 -13.36
N GLU A 253 12.13 -15.35 -12.51
CA GLU A 253 11.23 -16.50 -12.37
C GLU A 253 10.14 -16.24 -11.33
N ARG A 254 10.43 -15.42 -10.32
CA ARG A 254 9.52 -15.12 -9.21
C ARG A 254 8.71 -13.84 -9.39
N ILE A 255 9.23 -12.87 -10.15
CA ILE A 255 8.55 -11.60 -10.42
C ILE A 255 7.96 -11.68 -11.83
N GLU A 256 6.66 -11.86 -11.89
CA GLU A 256 5.89 -11.83 -13.11
C GLU A 256 5.47 -10.37 -13.36
N ARG A 257 5.25 -9.99 -14.62
CA ARG A 257 4.61 -8.70 -14.95
C ARG A 257 3.27 -8.99 -15.53
N VAL A 258 2.27 -8.23 -15.10
CA VAL A 258 0.99 -8.26 -15.77
C VAL A 258 0.48 -6.84 -15.96
N GLY A 259 0.27 -6.46 -17.23
CA GLY A 259 0.19 -5.06 -17.62
C GLY A 259 1.46 -4.29 -17.23
N ASP A 260 1.27 -3.12 -16.61
CA ASP A 260 2.38 -2.28 -16.13
C ASP A 260 2.89 -2.66 -14.74
N THR A 261 2.12 -3.43 -13.96
CA THR A 261 2.43 -3.76 -12.57
C THR A 261 3.27 -5.03 -12.47
N ALA A 262 4.36 -4.96 -11.69
CA ALA A 262 5.12 -6.14 -11.31
C ALA A 262 4.38 -6.88 -10.19
N VAL A 263 4.28 -8.20 -10.26
CA VAL A 263 3.62 -9.03 -9.23
C VAL A 263 4.57 -10.15 -8.80
N ILE A 264 4.47 -10.60 -7.55
CA ILE A 264 5.17 -11.78 -7.05
C ILE A 264 4.17 -12.83 -6.61
N ARG A 265 4.45 -14.09 -6.96
CA ARG A 265 3.69 -15.23 -6.45
C ARG A 265 4.22 -15.64 -5.08
N LEU A 266 3.39 -15.51 -4.06
CA LEU A 266 3.72 -15.83 -2.68
C LEU A 266 2.70 -16.80 -2.12
N ARG A 267 3.14 -18.05 -1.88
CA ARG A 267 2.29 -19.15 -1.38
C ARG A 267 1.03 -19.41 -2.23
N GLY A 268 1.11 -19.15 -3.53
CA GLY A 268 0.01 -19.31 -4.47
C GLY A 268 -0.80 -18.04 -4.74
N GLU A 269 -0.59 -16.96 -3.98
CA GLU A 269 -1.27 -15.68 -4.17
C GLU A 269 -0.42 -14.71 -4.98
N LEU A 270 -1.07 -13.90 -5.85
CA LEU A 270 -0.43 -12.84 -6.61
C LEU A 270 -0.40 -11.55 -5.79
N LEU A 271 0.80 -11.12 -5.42
CA LEU A 271 1.01 -9.91 -4.64
C LEU A 271 1.60 -8.81 -5.54
N PRO A 272 0.90 -7.67 -5.73
CA PRO A 272 1.44 -6.56 -6.53
C PRO A 272 2.66 -5.95 -5.84
N LEU A 273 3.66 -5.56 -6.62
CA LEU A 273 4.89 -4.96 -6.18
C LEU A 273 4.93 -3.48 -6.55
N LEU A 274 5.08 -2.64 -5.53
CA LEU A 274 5.29 -1.21 -5.68
C LEU A 274 6.74 -0.86 -5.32
N ASN A 275 7.38 -0.01 -6.12
CA ASN A 275 8.73 0.46 -5.83
C ASN A 275 8.69 1.74 -5.00
N LEU A 276 9.26 1.68 -3.78
CA LEU A 276 9.25 2.83 -2.87
C LEU A 276 10.00 4.04 -3.46
N SER A 277 11.10 3.82 -4.17
CA SER A 277 11.88 4.93 -4.74
C SER A 277 11.09 5.67 -5.82
N ASP A 278 10.35 4.93 -6.65
CA ASP A 278 9.55 5.50 -7.74
C ASP A 278 8.35 6.27 -7.17
N LEU A 279 7.68 5.72 -6.15
CA LEU A 279 6.56 6.38 -5.46
C LEU A 279 6.96 7.68 -4.77
N LEU A 280 8.16 7.74 -4.21
CA LEU A 280 8.67 8.93 -3.51
C LEU A 280 9.41 9.90 -4.45
N GLY A 281 9.61 9.55 -5.72
CA GLY A 281 10.38 10.36 -6.67
C GLY A 281 11.85 10.53 -6.29
N ILE A 282 12.41 9.61 -5.50
CA ILE A 282 13.81 9.66 -5.03
C ILE A 282 14.70 8.82 -5.94
N GLN A 283 15.95 9.28 -6.14
CA GLN A 283 16.92 8.49 -6.89
C GLN A 283 17.23 7.20 -6.12
N ALA A 284 16.81 6.06 -6.68
CA ALA A 284 17.20 4.76 -6.18
C ALA A 284 18.74 4.70 -6.15
N ALA A 285 19.29 4.24 -5.04
CA ALA A 285 20.74 4.09 -4.86
C ALA A 285 21.03 2.71 -4.28
N CYS A 286 22.08 2.07 -4.77
CA CYS A 286 22.49 0.73 -4.37
C CYS A 286 23.90 0.79 -3.81
N GLU A 287 24.08 0.22 -2.61
CA GLU A 287 25.39 0.09 -2.00
C GLU A 287 26.25 -0.90 -2.79
N ASP A 288 27.47 -0.50 -3.10
CA ASP A 288 28.48 -1.37 -3.66
C ASP A 288 29.16 -2.18 -2.55
N ARG A 289 28.96 -3.51 -2.56
CA ARG A 289 29.39 -4.43 -1.49
C ARG A 289 30.90 -4.43 -1.25
N ASP A 290 31.69 -4.06 -2.26
CA ASP A 290 33.15 -4.03 -2.19
C ASP A 290 33.70 -2.67 -1.72
N THR A 291 32.92 -1.58 -1.83
CA THR A 291 33.39 -0.21 -1.54
C THR A 291 32.56 0.55 -0.51
N GLY A 292 31.39 0.02 -0.11
CA GLY A 292 30.43 0.67 0.80
C GLY A 292 29.82 1.96 0.26
N LYS A 293 30.08 2.29 -1.02
CA LYS A 293 29.61 3.54 -1.62
C LYS A 293 28.22 3.35 -2.25
N MET A 294 27.34 4.30 -1.98
CA MET A 294 26.02 4.39 -2.59
C MET A 294 26.17 4.90 -4.03
N LEU A 295 25.76 4.08 -5.01
CA LEU A 295 25.75 4.42 -6.43
C LEU A 295 24.31 4.54 -6.93
N PRO A 296 24.00 5.46 -7.85
CA PRO A 296 22.65 5.55 -8.42
C PRO A 296 22.27 4.25 -9.12
N ASP A 297 21.08 3.75 -8.82
CA ASP A 297 20.48 2.60 -9.47
C ASP A 297 20.04 3.01 -10.87
N ARG A 298 20.42 2.21 -11.87
CA ARG A 298 20.16 2.47 -13.29
C ARG A 298 19.09 1.54 -13.86
N ARG A 299 18.49 0.68 -13.03
CA ARG A 299 17.44 -0.24 -13.45
C ARG A 299 16.18 0.56 -13.82
N GLN A 300 15.60 0.24 -14.97
CA GLN A 300 14.28 0.75 -15.35
C GLN A 300 13.15 -0.17 -14.85
N ASN A 301 13.46 -1.45 -14.57
CA ASN A 301 12.47 -2.44 -14.10
C ASN A 301 13.02 -3.24 -12.90
N ILE A 302 12.13 -3.66 -12.00
CA ILE A 302 12.48 -4.42 -10.77
C ILE A 302 13.20 -5.74 -11.11
N ALA A 303 12.77 -6.42 -12.18
CA ALA A 303 13.32 -7.70 -12.64
C ALA A 303 14.58 -7.59 -13.54
N ASP A 304 15.08 -6.37 -13.80
CA ASP A 304 16.20 -6.18 -14.71
C ASP A 304 17.53 -6.68 -14.10
N ARG A 305 18.25 -7.53 -14.86
CA ARG A 305 19.59 -8.01 -14.46
C ARG A 305 20.60 -6.96 -14.92
N ARG A 306 21.63 -6.70 -14.11
CA ARG A 306 22.79 -5.89 -14.54
C ARG A 306 23.48 -6.54 -15.73
N SER A 307 23.08 -6.25 -16.96
CA SER A 307 23.93 -6.46 -18.12
C SER A 307 25.04 -5.42 -18.07
N ARG A 308 26.30 -5.85 -18.16
CA ARG A 308 27.39 -4.93 -18.49
C ARG A 308 27.08 -4.34 -19.87
N GLN A 309 26.68 -3.07 -19.87
CA GLN A 309 26.79 -2.08 -20.95
C GLN A 309 26.64 -2.61 -22.39
N PHE A 310 25.43 -2.48 -22.95
CA PHE A 310 25.22 -2.38 -24.40
C PHE A 310 24.97 -0.91 -24.72
N ASP A 311 25.87 -0.28 -25.48
CA ASP A 311 25.75 1.12 -25.90
C ASP A 311 25.05 1.14 -27.28
N MET A 312 23.77 1.54 -27.32
CA MET A 312 22.89 1.49 -28.50
C MET A 312 23.01 2.73 -29.40
N VAL A 313 24.24 3.14 -29.78
CA VAL A 313 24.41 4.28 -30.74
C VAL A 313 25.27 3.93 -31.96
N ALA A 314 25.96 2.79 -31.98
CA ALA A 314 26.61 2.32 -33.19
C ALA A 314 26.40 0.81 -33.32
N GLY A 315 25.56 0.39 -34.27
CA GLY A 315 25.32 -1.01 -34.62
C GLY A 315 26.52 -1.72 -35.25
N LYS A 316 27.67 -1.72 -34.58
CA LYS A 316 28.86 -2.51 -34.89
C LYS A 316 29.54 -2.97 -33.60
N LEU A 317 29.84 -4.26 -33.55
CA LEU A 317 30.82 -4.84 -32.62
C LEU A 317 32.20 -4.26 -32.94
N GLU A 318 32.61 -3.17 -32.28
CA GLU A 318 34.01 -2.76 -32.26
C GLU A 318 34.73 -3.46 -31.11
N GLU A 319 35.55 -4.46 -31.46
CA GLU A 319 36.69 -4.85 -30.63
C GLU A 319 37.56 -3.61 -30.42
N ARG A 320 37.59 -3.07 -29.20
CA ARG A 320 38.63 -2.11 -28.80
C ARG A 320 39.98 -2.78 -29.00
N LYS A 321 40.66 -2.45 -30.10
CA LYS A 321 42.09 -2.70 -30.28
C LYS A 321 42.83 -2.09 -29.09
N THR A 322 43.27 -2.94 -28.19
CA THR A 322 44.23 -2.59 -27.15
C THR A 322 45.45 -1.97 -27.80
N LYS A 323 45.83 -0.76 -27.35
CA LYS A 323 47.16 -0.19 -27.65
C LYS A 323 48.23 -1.26 -27.34
N PRO A 324 49.18 -1.52 -28.25
CA PRO A 324 50.21 -2.52 -28.01
C PRO A 324 51.14 -1.97 -26.91
N GLY A 325 51.22 -2.67 -25.77
CA GLY A 325 52.18 -2.32 -24.72
C GLY A 325 51.77 -2.51 -23.25
N LYS A 326 50.58 -3.06 -22.93
CA LYS A 326 50.28 -3.46 -21.54
C LYS A 326 49.92 -4.94 -21.45
N CYS A 327 50.75 -5.63 -20.67
CA CYS A 327 50.78 -7.06 -20.38
C CYS A 327 49.38 -7.64 -20.18
N VAL A 328 48.98 -8.52 -21.10
CA VAL A 328 47.84 -9.43 -20.91
C VAL A 328 48.27 -10.43 -19.84
N ARG A 329 47.85 -10.21 -18.58
CA ARG A 329 47.91 -11.26 -17.58
C ARG A 329 47.02 -12.41 -18.08
N LYS A 330 47.66 -13.53 -18.45
CA LYS A 330 47.00 -14.82 -18.67
C LYS A 330 46.11 -15.11 -17.47
N ARG A 331 44.81 -15.26 -17.73
CA ARG A 331 43.79 -15.61 -16.74
C ARG A 331 44.16 -16.96 -16.11
N THR A 332 44.35 -16.97 -14.79
CA THR A 332 44.41 -18.19 -13.98
C THR A 332 43.03 -18.51 -13.41
N GLY A 333 42.75 -19.80 -13.24
CA GLY A 333 41.43 -20.41 -13.00
C GLY A 333 40.71 -20.07 -11.69
N ASN A 334 41.01 -18.93 -11.05
CA ASN A 334 40.30 -18.43 -9.86
C ASN A 334 39.31 -17.29 -10.18
N ASP A 335 39.05 -17.00 -11.45
CA ASP A 335 38.11 -15.97 -11.91
C ASP A 335 36.65 -16.47 -11.90
N ARG A 336 36.24 -17.10 -10.80
CA ARG A 336 34.83 -17.34 -10.45
C ARG A 336 34.45 -16.37 -9.34
N ARG A 337 34.06 -15.15 -9.69
CA ARG A 337 33.13 -14.38 -8.86
C ARG A 337 31.77 -14.39 -9.54
N GLN A 338 31.00 -15.43 -9.23
CA GLN A 338 29.55 -15.42 -9.37
C GLN A 338 29.03 -14.20 -8.61
N SER A 339 28.29 -13.33 -9.29
CA SER A 339 27.62 -12.17 -8.70
C SER A 339 26.36 -12.62 -7.95
N SER A 340 26.54 -13.43 -6.90
CA SER A 340 25.47 -13.96 -6.03
C SER A 340 25.11 -13.02 -4.86
N GLY A 341 25.59 -11.77 -4.88
CA GLY A 341 25.47 -10.86 -3.74
C GLY A 341 24.35 -9.83 -3.79
N LYS A 342 23.61 -9.68 -4.89
CA LYS A 342 22.55 -8.66 -5.00
C LYS A 342 21.18 -9.34 -5.01
N ALA A 343 20.35 -8.92 -4.07
CA ALA A 343 18.99 -9.41 -3.87
C ALA A 343 18.03 -8.21 -3.93
N ILE A 344 16.79 -8.47 -4.31
CA ILE A 344 15.68 -7.55 -4.20
C ILE A 344 15.04 -7.77 -2.83
N HIS A 345 14.83 -6.68 -2.11
CA HIS A 345 14.21 -6.68 -0.79
C HIS A 345 12.75 -6.25 -0.96
N VAL A 346 11.81 -7.07 -0.51
CA VAL A 346 10.37 -6.82 -0.62
C VAL A 346 9.75 -6.94 0.77
N ALA A 347 9.18 -5.84 1.28
CA ALA A 347 8.38 -5.84 2.50
C ALA A 347 6.92 -6.08 2.12
N VAL A 348 6.34 -7.20 2.55
CA VAL A 348 4.91 -7.46 2.35
C VAL A 348 4.15 -6.69 3.41
N VAL A 349 3.40 -5.69 2.95
CA VAL A 349 2.65 -4.79 3.80
C VAL A 349 1.15 -4.95 3.59
N SER A 350 0.40 -4.66 4.65
CA SER A 350 -1.06 -4.77 4.70
C SER A 350 -1.62 -3.53 5.37
N ALA A 351 -2.59 -2.88 4.75
CA ALA A 351 -3.32 -1.75 5.33
C ALA A 351 -4.76 -1.75 4.80
N GLY A 352 -5.74 -1.88 5.70
CA GLY A 352 -7.15 -2.04 5.33
C GLY A 352 -7.36 -3.25 4.40
N THR A 353 -7.93 -3.01 3.22
CA THR A 353 -8.14 -4.04 2.19
C THR A 353 -6.94 -4.28 1.27
N TYR A 354 -5.91 -3.42 1.36
CA TYR A 354 -4.74 -3.49 0.48
C TYR A 354 -3.69 -4.41 1.07
N ARG A 355 -3.23 -5.35 0.24
CA ARG A 355 -2.06 -6.19 0.52
C ARG A 355 -1.14 -6.16 -0.69
N TYR A 356 0.10 -5.70 -0.48
CA TYR A 356 1.06 -5.53 -1.57
C TYR A 356 2.50 -5.66 -1.05
N GLY A 357 3.44 -5.89 -1.96
CA GLY A 357 4.86 -5.91 -1.67
C GLY A 357 5.48 -4.55 -1.96
N LEU A 358 6.14 -3.95 -0.98
CA LEU A 358 6.92 -2.74 -1.14
C LEU A 358 8.39 -3.11 -1.39
N VAL A 359 8.88 -2.79 -2.58
CA VAL A 359 10.27 -3.01 -2.97
C VAL A 359 11.14 -1.91 -2.38
N VAL A 360 12.19 -2.31 -1.67
CA VAL A 360 13.12 -1.42 -0.96
C VAL A 360 14.56 -1.78 -1.29
N ASN A 361 15.51 -0.91 -0.94
CA ASN A 361 16.93 -1.20 -1.16
C ASN A 361 17.47 -2.19 -0.14
N GLN A 362 17.13 -2.04 1.13
CA GLN A 362 17.56 -2.93 2.21
C GLN A 362 16.68 -2.86 3.45
N PHE A 363 16.79 -3.90 4.28
CA PHE A 363 16.21 -3.94 5.62
C PHE A 363 17.29 -3.73 6.66
N TYR A 364 16.96 -2.97 7.69
CA TYR A 364 17.77 -2.82 8.90
C TYR A 364 17.11 -3.57 10.05
N ASP A 365 17.59 -3.38 11.27
CA ASP A 365 16.96 -3.94 12.46
C ASP A 365 15.62 -3.23 12.76
N SER A 366 14.77 -3.90 13.54
CA SER A 366 13.57 -3.27 14.08
C SER A 366 13.94 -2.39 15.27
N GLU A 367 13.35 -1.20 15.34
CA GLU A 367 13.59 -0.23 16.40
C GLU A 367 12.25 0.25 16.99
N GLU A 368 12.24 0.51 18.29
CA GLU A 368 11.14 1.23 18.93
C GLU A 368 11.32 2.73 18.67
N ILE A 369 10.36 3.33 17.97
CA ILE A 369 10.46 4.71 17.53
C ILE A 369 9.41 5.59 18.18
N VAL A 370 9.80 6.82 18.53
CA VAL A 370 8.86 7.83 19.00
C VAL A 370 8.25 8.53 17.79
N VAL A 371 6.95 8.33 17.58
CA VAL A 371 6.22 9.00 16.50
C VAL A 371 6.09 10.48 16.82
N LYS A 372 6.63 11.35 15.97
CA LYS A 372 6.38 12.80 16.01
C LYS A 372 5.50 13.18 14.82
N PRO A 373 4.47 14.01 15.03
CA PRO A 373 3.65 14.51 13.93
C PRO A 373 4.52 15.31 12.95
N VAL A 374 4.28 15.13 11.66
CA VAL A 374 4.93 15.93 10.62
C VAL A 374 4.34 17.34 10.61
N GLY A 375 5.19 18.37 10.52
CA GLY A 375 4.72 19.76 10.44
C GLY A 375 3.98 20.05 9.13
N ARG A 376 3.19 21.13 9.10
CA ARG A 376 2.33 21.56 7.96
C ARG A 376 3.01 21.61 6.58
N HIS A 377 4.33 21.73 6.53
CA HIS A 377 5.11 21.76 5.28
C HIS A 377 5.30 20.37 4.66
N VAL A 378 5.21 19.30 5.46
CA VAL A 378 5.34 17.91 5.04
C VAL A 378 3.97 17.22 4.93
N GLU A 379 2.92 17.82 5.50
CA GLU A 379 1.53 17.38 5.42
C GLU A 379 1.00 17.26 3.97
N GLN A 380 1.60 18.00 3.03
CA GLN A 380 1.30 17.87 1.59
C GLN A 380 1.81 16.55 0.99
N CYS A 381 2.81 15.91 1.60
CA CYS A 381 3.31 14.60 1.20
C CYS A 381 2.51 13.49 1.88
N ARG A 382 1.48 12.98 1.17
CA ARG A 382 0.60 11.92 1.66
C ARG A 382 1.31 10.59 1.95
N ALA A 383 2.52 10.39 1.45
CA ALA A 383 3.31 9.18 1.64
C ALA A 383 3.76 8.94 3.09
N PHE A 384 3.72 9.97 3.95
CA PHE A 384 4.25 9.91 5.31
C PHE A 384 3.16 10.15 6.34
N SER A 385 3.25 9.45 7.47
CA SER A 385 2.36 9.61 8.62
C SER A 385 3.00 10.33 9.79
N GLY A 386 4.33 10.32 9.87
CA GLY A 386 5.07 10.90 10.97
C GLY A 386 6.56 10.95 10.68
N ALA A 387 7.32 11.44 11.66
CA ALA A 387 8.77 11.42 11.66
C ALA A 387 9.27 10.90 13.01
N THR A 388 10.45 10.31 13.02
CA THR A 388 11.14 9.90 14.24
C THR A 388 12.61 10.33 14.18
N ILE A 389 13.23 10.42 15.36
CA ILE A 389 14.67 10.59 15.50
C ILE A 389 15.21 9.23 15.95
N MET A 390 16.08 8.64 15.14
CA MET A 390 16.74 7.36 15.43
C MET A 390 17.79 7.50 16.54
N GLY A 391 18.25 6.38 17.08
CA GLY A 391 19.27 6.36 18.15
C GLY A 391 20.61 6.99 17.74
N ASP A 392 20.92 7.06 16.45
CA ASP A 392 22.11 7.73 15.89
C ASP A 392 21.90 9.24 15.64
N GLY A 393 20.72 9.78 15.97
CA GLY A 393 20.34 11.18 15.76
C GLY A 393 19.87 11.50 14.34
N SER A 394 19.84 10.52 13.44
CA SER A 394 19.26 10.71 12.11
C SER A 394 17.73 10.80 12.18
N VAL A 395 17.13 11.51 11.23
CA VAL A 395 15.66 11.62 11.13
C VAL A 395 15.18 10.60 10.12
N ALA A 396 14.19 9.79 10.49
CA ALA A 396 13.51 8.87 9.57
C ALA A 396 12.03 9.25 9.46
N LEU A 397 11.48 9.17 8.24
CA LEU A 397 10.06 9.37 8.00
C LEU A 397 9.31 8.05 8.13
N ILE A 398 8.14 8.08 8.75
CA ILE A 398 7.27 6.93 8.94
C ILE A 398 6.33 6.86 7.73
N LEU A 399 6.32 5.71 7.06
CA LEU A 399 5.54 5.50 5.84
C LEU A 399 4.05 5.28 6.15
N ASN A 400 3.20 5.95 5.39
CA ASN A 400 1.76 5.70 5.37
C ASN A 400 1.43 4.66 4.29
N ILE A 401 1.33 3.39 4.70
CA ILE A 401 1.13 2.25 3.81
C ILE A 401 -0.18 2.36 3.01
N LEU A 402 -1.27 2.84 3.64
CA LEU A 402 -2.54 3.02 2.95
C LEU A 402 -2.42 4.04 1.81
N ASN A 403 -1.84 5.21 2.10
CA ASN A 403 -1.69 6.26 1.09
C ASN A 403 -0.70 5.85 -0.02
N LEU A 404 0.34 5.08 0.31
CA LEU A 404 1.26 4.53 -0.70
C LEU A 404 0.54 3.57 -1.65
N ALA A 405 -0.41 2.75 -1.17
CA ALA A 405 -1.22 1.90 -2.03
C ALA A 405 -2.08 2.73 -3.01
N GLN A 406 -2.70 3.81 -2.51
CA GLN A 406 -3.50 4.73 -3.33
C GLN A 406 -2.65 5.48 -4.37
N MET A 407 -1.44 5.92 -3.99
CA MET A 407 -0.49 6.57 -4.90
C MET A 407 0.03 5.60 -5.98
N GLY A 408 0.09 4.30 -5.69
CA GLY A 408 0.44 3.26 -6.65
C GLY A 408 -0.72 2.79 -7.54
N GLU A 409 -1.87 3.51 -7.52
CA GLU A 409 -3.08 3.20 -8.29
C GLU A 409 -3.57 1.74 -8.13
N LEU A 410 -3.29 1.13 -6.97
CA LEU A 410 -3.78 -0.21 -6.69
C LEU A 410 -5.31 -0.15 -6.58
N SER A 411 -6.00 -0.89 -7.45
CA SER A 411 -7.44 -1.12 -7.32
C SER A 411 -7.68 -1.94 -6.06
N SER A 412 -8.74 -1.62 -5.31
CA SER A 412 -9.23 -2.41 -4.16
C SER A 412 -9.70 -3.80 -4.64
N ALA A 413 -8.75 -4.67 -4.97
CA ALA A 413 -9.01 -6.09 -5.16
C ALA A 413 -9.23 -6.68 -3.78
N ARG A 414 -10.49 -6.98 -3.44
CA ARG A 414 -10.85 -7.63 -2.19
C ARG A 414 -10.08 -8.96 -2.08
N TYR A 415 -9.10 -9.00 -1.19
CA TYR A 415 -8.59 -10.25 -0.65
C TYR A 415 -9.70 -10.84 0.23
N VAL A 416 -10.37 -11.88 -0.29
CA VAL A 416 -11.10 -12.78 0.58
C VAL A 416 -10.03 -13.61 1.27
N GLU A 417 -9.86 -13.42 2.59
CA GLU A 417 -9.17 -14.41 3.41
C GLU A 417 -9.85 -15.75 3.15
N SER A 418 -9.10 -16.70 2.60
CA SER A 418 -9.52 -18.08 2.47
C SER A 418 -9.56 -18.71 3.87
N THR A 419 -10.59 -18.37 4.62
CA THR A 419 -11.09 -19.23 5.69
C THR A 419 -11.81 -20.39 5.00
N PRO A 420 -11.52 -21.66 5.32
CA PRO A 420 -12.26 -22.79 4.77
C PRO A 420 -13.59 -22.90 5.52
N ALA A 421 -14.55 -22.07 5.15
CA ALA A 421 -15.94 -22.19 5.56
C ALA A 421 -16.83 -21.54 4.51
N ASP A 422 -17.71 -22.36 3.93
CA ASP A 422 -18.82 -22.01 3.04
C ASP A 422 -18.48 -21.46 1.64
N ALA A 423 -18.06 -22.37 0.77
CA ALA A 423 -18.46 -22.33 -0.64
C ALA A 423 -19.44 -23.49 -0.87
N ASP A 424 -20.72 -23.17 -0.73
CA ASP A 424 -21.83 -23.99 -1.15
C ASP A 424 -21.82 -24.15 -2.69
N ARG A 425 -22.41 -25.25 -3.13
CA ARG A 425 -22.25 -25.86 -4.46
C ARG A 425 -22.82 -25.01 -5.60
N SER A 426 -21.99 -24.78 -6.62
CA SER A 426 -22.46 -24.56 -7.99
C SER A 426 -21.43 -25.01 -9.03
N GLY A 427 -21.55 -26.29 -9.43
CA GLY A 427 -21.27 -26.75 -10.80
C GLY A 427 -19.88 -27.32 -11.12
N ASP A 428 -19.58 -28.54 -10.66
CA ASP A 428 -18.52 -29.40 -11.22
C ASP A 428 -18.86 -29.87 -12.65
N ALA A 429 -18.88 -28.96 -13.61
CA ALA A 429 -18.85 -29.32 -15.04
C ALA A 429 -17.40 -29.15 -15.53
N LEU A 430 -16.75 -30.27 -15.86
CA LEU A 430 -15.48 -30.24 -16.60
C LEU A 430 -15.77 -29.67 -17.99
N GLU A 431 -15.22 -28.49 -18.29
CA GLU A 431 -15.31 -27.90 -19.61
C GLU A 431 -14.00 -28.12 -20.38
N GLN A 432 -14.13 -28.35 -21.69
CA GLN A 432 -12.99 -28.49 -22.59
C GLN A 432 -12.57 -27.11 -23.11
N VAL A 433 -11.31 -26.74 -22.85
CA VAL A 433 -10.71 -25.51 -23.34
C VAL A 433 -9.53 -25.80 -24.24
N ILE A 434 -9.31 -24.94 -25.24
CA ILE A 434 -8.11 -24.95 -26.07
C ILE A 434 -7.11 -23.94 -25.52
N THR A 435 -5.87 -24.38 -25.29
CA THR A 435 -4.75 -23.52 -24.90
C THR A 435 -3.90 -23.19 -26.13
N PHE A 436 -3.48 -21.94 -26.27
CA PHE A 436 -2.59 -21.49 -27.35
C PHE A 436 -1.78 -20.27 -26.92
N ARG A 437 -0.84 -19.83 -27.75
CA ARG A 437 0.04 -18.70 -27.46
C ARG A 437 -0.10 -17.58 -28.47
N ASN A 438 0.16 -16.35 -28.04
CA ASN A 438 0.39 -15.22 -28.95
C ASN A 438 1.90 -15.07 -29.22
N HIS A 439 2.68 -14.89 -28.13
CA HIS A 439 4.15 -14.86 -28.14
C HIS A 439 4.75 -15.97 -27.22
N GLU A 440 6.08 -16.05 -27.11
CA GLU A 440 6.80 -17.07 -26.31
C GLU A 440 6.43 -17.12 -24.81
N THR A 441 5.82 -16.08 -24.27
CA THR A 441 5.50 -15.96 -22.83
C THR A 441 4.01 -15.75 -22.54
N GLU A 442 3.16 -15.64 -23.56
CA GLU A 442 1.75 -15.26 -23.41
C GLU A 442 0.84 -16.44 -23.72
N TYR A 443 0.10 -16.91 -22.70
CA TYR A 443 -0.81 -18.05 -22.82
C TYR A 443 -2.26 -17.57 -22.82
N PHE A 444 -3.03 -18.14 -23.73
CA PHE A 444 -4.46 -17.86 -23.89
C PHE A 444 -5.24 -19.16 -23.88
N ILE A 445 -6.46 -19.06 -23.40
CA ILE A 445 -7.44 -20.13 -23.43
C ILE A 445 -8.74 -19.61 -24.00
N ALA A 446 -9.39 -20.47 -24.78
CA ALA A 446 -10.72 -20.23 -25.30
C ALA A 446 -11.58 -21.49 -25.10
N PRO A 447 -12.91 -21.36 -25.00
CA PRO A 447 -13.81 -22.51 -25.04
C PRO A 447 -13.57 -23.33 -26.32
N LEU A 448 -13.60 -24.66 -26.23
CA LEU A 448 -13.47 -25.51 -27.41
C LEU A 448 -14.75 -25.55 -28.28
N GLU A 449 -15.92 -25.37 -27.66
CA GLU A 449 -17.22 -25.46 -28.33
C GLU A 449 -17.38 -24.62 -29.61
N PRO A 450 -16.97 -23.32 -29.66
CA PRO A 450 -17.07 -22.52 -30.88
C PRO A 450 -15.96 -22.80 -31.90
N VAL A 451 -14.98 -23.67 -31.63
CA VAL A 451 -13.86 -23.97 -32.53
C VAL A 451 -14.31 -24.96 -33.61
N GLU A 452 -14.28 -24.55 -34.87
CA GLU A 452 -14.61 -25.43 -35.99
C GLU A 452 -13.39 -26.23 -36.48
N ARG A 453 -12.23 -25.58 -36.56
CA ARG A 453 -10.94 -26.18 -36.97
C ARG A 453 -9.76 -25.24 -36.74
N ILE A 454 -8.54 -25.78 -36.76
CA ILE A 454 -7.28 -25.03 -36.81
C ILE A 454 -6.68 -25.19 -38.21
N GLU A 455 -6.41 -24.09 -38.89
CA GLU A 455 -5.93 -24.06 -40.27
C GLU A 455 -4.54 -23.43 -40.36
N ARG A 456 -3.70 -23.95 -41.26
CA ARG A 456 -2.35 -23.43 -41.51
C ARG A 456 -2.37 -22.68 -42.82
N ILE A 457 -2.14 -21.38 -42.77
CA ILE A 457 -2.32 -20.46 -43.89
C ILE A 457 -0.98 -19.81 -44.23
N ASP A 458 -0.63 -19.78 -45.51
CA ASP A 458 0.52 -19.00 -45.97
C ASP A 458 0.21 -17.51 -45.84
N THR A 459 1.11 -16.74 -45.22
CA THR A 459 0.86 -15.30 -45.01
C THR A 459 0.77 -14.48 -46.29
N SER A 460 1.23 -15.05 -47.41
CA SER A 460 1.06 -14.49 -48.77
C SER A 460 -0.38 -14.54 -49.28
N ALA A 461 -1.24 -15.38 -48.71
CA ALA A 461 -2.66 -15.51 -49.07
C ALA A 461 -3.58 -14.56 -48.27
N ILE A 462 -3.01 -13.78 -47.34
CA ILE A 462 -3.77 -12.80 -46.55
C ILE A 462 -3.93 -11.51 -47.37
N GLU A 463 -5.16 -11.17 -47.70
CA GLU A 463 -5.51 -9.90 -48.33
C GLU A 463 -5.86 -8.87 -47.25
N ILE A 464 -5.52 -7.60 -47.49
CA ILE A 464 -5.88 -6.50 -46.58
C ILE A 464 -6.91 -5.64 -47.28
N ILE A 465 -8.11 -5.57 -46.73
CA ILE A 465 -9.21 -4.73 -47.22
C ILE A 465 -9.53 -3.70 -46.14
N GLY A 466 -9.13 -2.45 -46.37
CA GLY A 466 -9.17 -1.39 -45.35
C GLY A 466 -8.16 -1.69 -44.22
N ASP A 467 -8.63 -1.71 -42.98
CA ASP A 467 -7.83 -2.10 -41.80
C ASP A 467 -7.99 -3.58 -41.41
N ARG A 468 -8.73 -4.36 -42.21
CA ARG A 468 -9.07 -5.75 -41.90
C ARG A 468 -8.28 -6.72 -42.76
N ARG A 469 -7.74 -7.76 -42.12
CA ARG A 469 -7.11 -8.90 -42.79
C ARG A 469 -8.19 -9.91 -43.14
N VAL A 470 -8.20 -10.40 -44.37
CA VAL A 470 -9.16 -11.40 -44.86
C VAL A 470 -8.46 -12.44 -45.72
N ILE A 471 -9.01 -13.64 -45.79
CA ILE A 471 -8.59 -14.65 -46.75
C ILE A 471 -9.80 -15.16 -47.54
N GLN A 472 -9.60 -15.45 -48.83
CA GLN A 472 -10.63 -16.07 -49.65
C GLN A 472 -10.75 -17.56 -49.29
N TYR A 473 -11.93 -17.95 -48.82
CA TYR A 473 -12.18 -19.30 -48.30
C TYR A 473 -13.51 -19.86 -48.81
N ARG A 474 -13.47 -21.01 -49.50
CA ARG A 474 -14.64 -21.77 -50.02
C ARG A 474 -15.74 -20.92 -50.71
N GLY A 475 -15.35 -19.84 -51.40
CA GLY A 475 -16.28 -18.94 -52.10
C GLY A 475 -16.81 -17.76 -51.28
N GLY A 476 -16.34 -17.58 -50.03
CA GLY A 476 -16.56 -16.41 -49.18
C GLY A 476 -15.25 -15.80 -48.67
N ALA A 477 -15.33 -14.78 -47.81
CA ALA A 477 -14.17 -14.14 -47.19
C ALA A 477 -14.17 -14.41 -45.68
N LEU A 478 -13.07 -14.97 -45.17
CA LEU A 478 -12.86 -15.23 -43.74
C LEU A 478 -12.06 -14.06 -43.13
N PRO A 479 -12.63 -13.28 -42.21
CA PRO A 479 -11.90 -12.22 -41.52
C PRO A 479 -10.91 -12.81 -40.51
N LEU A 480 -9.69 -12.29 -40.52
CA LEU A 480 -8.59 -12.69 -39.65
C LEU A 480 -8.30 -11.59 -38.62
N TYR A 481 -8.22 -12.00 -37.36
CA TYR A 481 -8.05 -11.15 -36.20
C TYR A 481 -6.78 -11.51 -35.45
N ASP A 482 -6.10 -10.47 -34.93
CA ASP A 482 -4.99 -10.60 -33.98
C ASP A 482 -5.50 -10.27 -32.57
N ILE A 483 -5.08 -11.03 -31.56
CA ILE A 483 -5.43 -10.79 -30.16
C ILE A 483 -4.98 -9.39 -29.73
N SER A 484 -3.89 -8.87 -30.29
CA SER A 484 -3.39 -7.51 -30.03
C SER A 484 -4.35 -6.40 -30.46
N GLN A 485 -5.38 -6.70 -31.25
CA GLN A 485 -6.41 -5.73 -31.64
C GLN A 485 -7.51 -5.57 -30.57
N PHE A 486 -7.57 -6.49 -29.61
CA PHE A 486 -8.62 -6.54 -28.58
C PHE A 486 -8.09 -6.33 -27.17
N ILE A 487 -6.78 -6.54 -26.99
CA ILE A 487 -6.05 -6.46 -25.72
C ILE A 487 -4.72 -5.74 -26.03
N ASP A 488 -4.27 -4.85 -25.14
CA ASP A 488 -2.97 -4.16 -25.27
C ASP A 488 -1.80 -5.14 -25.13
N LEU A 489 -1.47 -5.79 -26.24
CA LEU A 489 -0.39 -6.77 -26.37
C LEU A 489 0.53 -6.40 -27.52
N GLN A 490 1.73 -7.00 -27.54
CA GLN A 490 2.58 -6.88 -28.72
C GLN A 490 1.91 -7.60 -29.91
N PRO A 491 1.91 -6.99 -31.11
CA PRO A 491 1.32 -7.59 -32.29
C PRO A 491 2.03 -8.88 -32.66
N LEU A 492 1.27 -9.85 -33.15
CA LEU A 492 1.78 -11.18 -33.46
C LEU A 492 2.85 -11.10 -34.58
N PRO A 493 4.05 -11.66 -34.39
CA PRO A 493 5.07 -11.71 -35.44
C PRO A 493 4.61 -12.65 -36.56
N LEU A 494 4.29 -12.08 -37.73
CA LEU A 494 3.89 -12.84 -38.92
C LEU A 494 5.02 -13.79 -39.36
N ARG A 495 4.68 -15.07 -39.51
CA ARG A 495 5.57 -16.13 -40.01
C ARG A 495 5.25 -16.47 -41.46
N ASP A 496 6.12 -17.23 -42.13
CA ASP A 496 5.83 -17.68 -43.51
C ASP A 496 4.53 -18.51 -43.57
N VAL A 497 4.30 -19.34 -42.55
CA VAL A 497 3.06 -20.10 -42.33
C VAL A 497 2.48 -19.69 -40.98
N GLN A 498 1.25 -19.19 -40.98
CA GLN A 498 0.53 -18.77 -39.79
C GLN A 498 -0.60 -19.75 -39.46
N ASP A 499 -0.67 -20.16 -38.21
CA ASP A 499 -1.78 -20.99 -37.73
C ASP A 499 -2.95 -20.09 -37.29
N VAL A 500 -4.17 -20.47 -37.69
CA VAL A 500 -5.41 -19.72 -37.47
C VAL A 500 -6.45 -20.65 -36.86
N ILE A 501 -7.00 -20.27 -35.71
CA ILE A 501 -8.14 -20.96 -35.10
C ILE A 501 -9.42 -20.36 -35.72
N VAL A 502 -10.19 -21.19 -36.42
CA VAL A 502 -11.47 -20.79 -37.02
C VAL A 502 -12.59 -21.02 -36.00
N PHE A 503 -13.24 -19.96 -35.56
CA PHE A 503 -14.42 -20.01 -34.70
C PHE A 503 -15.70 -19.79 -35.52
N SER A 504 -16.75 -20.54 -35.22
CA SER A 504 -18.07 -20.41 -35.85
C SER A 504 -19.09 -19.99 -34.80
N LEU A 505 -19.60 -18.76 -34.91
CA LEU A 505 -20.54 -18.17 -33.96
C LEU A 505 -21.74 -17.61 -34.72
N ASN A 506 -22.96 -18.08 -34.38
CA ASN A 506 -24.21 -17.66 -35.01
C ASN A 506 -24.21 -17.71 -36.57
N GLY A 507 -23.51 -18.70 -37.14
CA GLY A 507 -23.42 -18.91 -38.60
C GLY A 507 -22.42 -18.01 -39.33
N LYS A 508 -21.56 -17.28 -38.61
CA LYS A 508 -20.43 -16.52 -39.15
C LYS A 508 -19.11 -17.17 -38.71
N GLU A 509 -18.20 -17.37 -39.67
CA GLU A 509 -16.84 -17.84 -39.40
C GLU A 509 -15.90 -16.66 -39.18
N ILE A 510 -15.03 -16.75 -38.18
CA ILE A 510 -13.93 -15.81 -37.93
C ILE A 510 -12.63 -16.58 -37.69
N GLY A 511 -11.49 -16.03 -38.10
CA GLY A 511 -10.19 -16.62 -37.83
C GLY A 511 -9.40 -15.81 -36.80
N LEU A 512 -8.93 -16.46 -35.72
CA LEU A 512 -7.99 -15.87 -34.77
C LEU A 512 -6.58 -16.40 -35.07
N MET A 513 -5.64 -15.51 -35.38
CA MET A 513 -4.24 -15.89 -35.59
C MET A 513 -3.58 -16.21 -34.24
N ALA A 514 -2.90 -17.36 -34.17
CA ALA A 514 -2.26 -17.84 -32.95
C ALA A 514 -0.97 -18.61 -33.23
N THR A 515 -0.13 -18.76 -32.22
CA THR A 515 1.13 -19.50 -32.25
C THR A 515 1.00 -20.83 -31.49
N PRO A 516 1.54 -21.94 -32.01
CA PRO A 516 1.56 -23.22 -31.31
C PRO A 516 2.40 -23.18 -30.02
N PRO A 517 2.21 -24.14 -29.08
CA PRO A 517 1.39 -25.35 -29.19
C PRO A 517 -0.11 -25.09 -29.00
N PHE A 518 -0.93 -25.83 -29.73
CA PHE A 518 -2.37 -25.96 -29.47
C PHE A 518 -2.58 -27.24 -28.69
N ASP A 519 -3.15 -27.14 -27.49
CA ASP A 519 -3.45 -28.30 -26.64
C ASP A 519 -4.90 -28.18 -26.12
N THR A 520 -5.54 -29.31 -25.86
CA THR A 520 -6.91 -29.36 -25.36
C THR A 520 -6.89 -29.93 -23.96
N VAL A 521 -7.42 -29.16 -23.00
CA VAL A 521 -7.41 -29.52 -21.59
C VAL A 521 -8.84 -29.55 -21.07
N GLU A 522 -9.21 -30.64 -20.40
CA GLU A 522 -10.41 -30.71 -19.57
C GLU A 522 -10.08 -30.17 -18.19
N THR A 523 -10.73 -29.09 -17.77
CA THR A 523 -10.52 -28.50 -16.45
C THR A 523 -11.82 -27.97 -15.87
N VAL A 524 -11.88 -27.92 -14.53
CA VAL A 524 -12.91 -27.14 -13.83
C VAL A 524 -12.55 -25.67 -14.02
N LEU A 525 -13.50 -24.88 -14.55
CA LEU A 525 -13.29 -23.46 -14.81
C LEU A 525 -13.36 -22.65 -13.51
N ASP A 526 -12.25 -22.64 -12.76
CA ASP A 526 -12.03 -21.66 -11.69
C ASP A 526 -11.43 -20.39 -12.30
N ILE A 527 -12.28 -19.62 -13.00
CA ILE A 527 -11.88 -18.38 -13.65
C ILE A 527 -11.79 -17.28 -12.57
N ASP A 528 -10.58 -16.77 -12.35
CA ASP A 528 -10.40 -15.57 -11.55
C ASP A 528 -10.93 -14.37 -12.34
N THR A 529 -12.16 -13.96 -12.01
CA THR A 529 -12.85 -12.79 -12.57
C THR A 529 -12.46 -11.48 -11.88
N ARG A 530 -11.47 -11.49 -10.99
CA ARG A 530 -11.02 -10.30 -10.25
C ARG A 530 -9.71 -9.73 -10.81
N THR A 531 -9.01 -10.51 -11.62
CA THR A 531 -7.71 -10.17 -12.19
C THR A 531 -7.79 -10.20 -13.73
N PHE A 532 -7.32 -9.14 -14.39
CA PHE A 532 -7.27 -9.00 -15.86
C PHE A 532 -8.64 -9.03 -16.58
N THR A 533 -9.71 -8.60 -15.93
CA THR A 533 -11.00 -8.39 -16.60
C THR A 533 -10.94 -7.16 -17.50
N SER A 534 -11.05 -7.39 -18.81
CA SER A 534 -11.25 -6.35 -19.82
C SER A 534 -12.49 -6.70 -20.65
N SER A 535 -12.92 -5.81 -21.55
CA SER A 535 -14.12 -6.06 -22.38
C SER A 535 -14.04 -7.35 -23.22
N SER A 536 -12.84 -7.89 -23.44
CA SER A 536 -12.55 -9.01 -24.34
C SER A 536 -12.00 -10.25 -23.61
N VAL A 537 -11.84 -10.19 -22.28
CA VAL A 537 -11.24 -11.24 -21.43
C VAL A 537 -12.16 -11.52 -20.24
N LYS A 538 -12.63 -12.77 -20.08
CA LYS A 538 -13.52 -13.16 -18.96
C LYS A 538 -12.78 -13.21 -17.62
N GLY A 539 -11.47 -13.44 -17.64
CA GLY A 539 -10.63 -13.51 -16.45
C GLY A 539 -9.32 -14.25 -16.75
N SER A 540 -8.64 -14.72 -15.70
CA SER A 540 -7.43 -15.53 -15.85
C SER A 540 -7.57 -16.83 -15.07
N MET A 541 -6.87 -17.88 -15.50
CA MET A 541 -6.75 -19.13 -14.73
C MET A 541 -5.38 -19.75 -14.94
N ILE A 542 -5.05 -20.75 -14.12
CA ILE A 542 -3.80 -21.49 -14.23
C ILE A 542 -4.08 -22.81 -14.97
N ILE A 543 -3.48 -22.98 -16.15
CA ILE A 543 -3.49 -24.25 -16.88
C ILE A 543 -2.05 -24.72 -17.09
N GLN A 544 -1.77 -25.97 -16.73
CA GLN A 544 -0.45 -26.62 -16.89
C GLN A 544 0.72 -25.81 -16.29
N GLY A 545 0.48 -25.08 -15.18
CA GLY A 545 1.51 -24.28 -14.50
C GLY A 545 1.79 -22.91 -15.12
N HIS A 546 1.02 -22.49 -16.14
CA HIS A 546 1.09 -21.17 -16.74
C HIS A 546 -0.20 -20.38 -16.51
N THR A 547 -0.09 -19.08 -16.30
CA THR A 547 -1.24 -18.17 -16.22
C THR A 547 -1.75 -17.95 -17.64
N ALA A 548 -2.97 -18.39 -17.90
CA ALA A 548 -3.63 -18.22 -19.19
C ALA A 548 -4.80 -17.25 -19.08
N LEU A 549 -4.89 -16.32 -20.04
CA LEU A 549 -6.01 -15.39 -20.14
C LEU A 549 -7.20 -16.06 -20.85
N PHE A 550 -8.37 -16.03 -20.21
CA PHE A 550 -9.59 -16.59 -20.78
C PHE A 550 -10.27 -15.60 -21.71
N LEU A 551 -10.24 -15.88 -23.00
CA LEU A 551 -10.78 -15.00 -24.03
C LEU A 551 -12.30 -15.12 -24.12
N ASP A 552 -12.96 -13.96 -24.20
CA ASP A 552 -14.39 -13.87 -24.46
C ASP A 552 -14.63 -13.69 -25.97
N ILE A 553 -14.59 -14.79 -26.74
CA ILE A 553 -14.64 -14.75 -28.21
C ILE A 553 -15.92 -14.08 -28.71
N GLU A 554 -17.05 -14.25 -28.03
CA GLU A 554 -18.33 -13.62 -28.39
C GLU A 554 -18.24 -12.09 -28.29
N LYS A 555 -17.73 -11.56 -27.17
CA LYS A 555 -17.56 -10.11 -26.99
C LYS A 555 -16.50 -9.51 -27.89
N MET A 556 -15.44 -10.26 -28.23
CA MET A 556 -14.46 -9.81 -29.22
C MET A 556 -15.14 -9.54 -30.56
N ILE A 557 -16.11 -10.35 -30.96
CA ILE A 557 -16.82 -10.18 -32.23
C ILE A 557 -17.84 -9.04 -32.17
N GLU A 558 -18.60 -8.90 -31.09
CA GLU A 558 -19.62 -7.84 -30.95
C GLU A 558 -19.05 -6.42 -31.04
N LYS A 559 -17.79 -6.23 -30.66
CA LYS A 559 -17.12 -4.92 -30.67
C LYS A 559 -16.59 -4.49 -32.05
N ASN A 560 -16.55 -5.41 -33.02
CA ASN A 560 -15.92 -5.21 -34.34
C ASN A 560 -16.83 -5.56 -35.54
N ILE A 561 -18.11 -5.86 -35.31
CA ILE A 561 -19.19 -5.77 -36.31
C ILE A 561 -19.73 -4.34 -36.26
#